data_AF-X1V2Q3-F1
#
_entry.id   AF-X1V2Q3-F1
#
_cell.length_a   1.000
_cell.length_b   1.000
_cell.length_c   1.000
_cell.angle_alpha   90.00
_cell.angle_beta   90.00
_cell.angle_gamma   90.00
#
_symmetry.space_group_name_H-M   'P 1'
#
loop_
_entity.id
_entity.type
_entity.pdbx_description
1 polymer ?
#
loop_
_entity_poly.entity_id
_entity_poly.type
_entity_poly.pdbx_seq_one_letter_code
_entity_poly.pdbx_strand_id
1 'polypeptide(L)'
;MRRSLRIALLVLVISPVGLAAPPCLTGDLDWDCEVGFGDVLSLADQWLAPAGSPADIVGDDGVDMIDFATLAENWGQRRCPIIINEIHYDPDVK
;
A
#
# COMPACT_ATOMS: atom_id res chain seq x y z
N MET A 1 -26.45 52.65 0.65
CA MET A 1 -26.55 51.17 0.56
C MET A 1 -25.50 50.68 -0.42
N ARG A 2 -24.43 50.03 0.07
CA ARG A 2 -23.22 49.66 -0.70
C ARG A 2 -23.45 48.35 -1.47
N ARG A 3 -22.98 48.31 -2.72
CA ARG A 3 -23.09 47.18 -3.65
C ARG A 3 -22.15 46.05 -3.21
N SER A 4 -22.70 44.86 -2.96
CA SER A 4 -21.93 43.68 -2.54
C SER A 4 -21.14 43.09 -3.70
N LEU A 5 -19.83 42.97 -3.48
CA LEU A 5 -18.79 42.52 -4.41
C LEU A 5 -18.92 41.01 -4.69
N ARG A 6 -18.98 40.60 -5.97
CA ARG A 6 -18.97 39.19 -6.38
C ARG A 6 -17.54 38.66 -6.36
N ILE A 7 -17.18 37.90 -5.32
CA ILE A 7 -15.91 37.16 -5.26
C ILE A 7 -16.16 35.81 -5.91
N ALA A 8 -15.69 35.63 -7.15
CA ALA A 8 -15.66 34.33 -7.80
C ALA A 8 -14.55 33.50 -7.12
N LEU A 9 -14.94 32.54 -6.29
CA LEU A 9 -14.02 31.62 -5.63
C LEU A 9 -13.55 30.59 -6.67
N LEU A 10 -12.30 30.73 -7.13
CA LEU A 10 -11.66 29.78 -8.03
C LEU A 10 -11.23 28.57 -7.20
N VAL A 11 -12.03 27.50 -7.23
CA VAL A 11 -11.71 26.24 -6.56
C VAL A 11 -10.61 25.56 -7.38
N LEU A 12 -9.37 25.67 -6.92
CA LEU A 12 -8.24 24.93 -7.47
C LEU A 12 -8.49 23.45 -7.13
N VAL A 13 -8.87 22.65 -8.12
CA VAL A 13 -8.99 21.20 -7.97
C VAL A 13 -7.57 20.66 -7.86
N ILE A 14 -7.07 20.55 -6.64
CA ILE A 14 -5.84 19.80 -6.37
C ILE A 14 -6.21 18.34 -6.58
N SER A 15 -6.09 17.85 -7.81
CA SER A 15 -6.19 16.43 -8.08
C SER A 15 -5.04 15.79 -7.29
N PRO A 16 -5.30 14.90 -6.31
CA PRO A 16 -4.23 14.09 -5.77
C PRO A 16 -3.80 13.21 -6.95
N VAL A 17 -2.70 13.59 -7.61
CA VAL A 17 -1.95 12.63 -8.41
C VAL A 17 -1.67 11.50 -7.44
N GLY A 18 -2.37 10.39 -7.64
CA GLY A 18 -2.33 9.24 -6.75
C GLY A 18 -0.88 8.93 -6.48
N LEU A 19 -0.48 9.02 -5.21
CA LEU A 19 0.67 8.28 -4.71
C LEU A 19 0.30 6.84 -4.99
N ALA A 20 0.72 6.31 -6.14
CA ALA A 20 0.61 4.89 -6.42
C ALA A 20 1.39 4.22 -5.30
N ALA A 21 0.66 3.66 -4.33
CA ALA A 21 1.27 2.79 -3.35
C ALA A 21 2.13 1.79 -4.14
N PRO A 22 3.38 1.54 -3.71
CA PRO A 22 4.18 0.51 -4.35
C PRO A 22 3.31 -0.74 -4.47
N PRO A 23 3.32 -1.48 -5.60
CA PRO A 23 2.42 -2.61 -5.77
C PRO A 23 2.47 -3.49 -4.52
N CYS A 24 1.36 -3.55 -3.79
CA CYS A 24 1.32 -4.16 -2.46
C CYS A 24 1.83 -5.60 -2.58
N LEU A 25 2.70 -6.00 -1.65
CA LEU A 25 3.09 -7.41 -1.60
C LEU A 25 1.84 -8.22 -1.30
N THR A 26 1.63 -9.32 -2.02
CA THR A 26 0.53 -10.22 -1.69
C THR A 26 0.74 -10.73 -0.28
N GLY A 27 -0.22 -10.49 0.61
CA GLY A 27 -0.13 -10.85 2.04
C GLY A 27 0.40 -9.75 2.96
N ASP A 28 0.77 -8.56 2.46
CA ASP A 28 1.03 -7.35 3.26
C ASP A 28 -0.31 -6.63 3.52
N LEU A 29 -0.85 -6.89 4.71
CA LEU A 29 -2.15 -6.46 5.18
C LEU A 29 -2.05 -5.24 6.11
N ASP A 30 -0.90 -5.05 6.77
CA ASP A 30 -0.64 -3.92 7.67
C ASP A 30 0.09 -2.73 7.00
N TRP A 31 0.45 -2.89 5.73
CA TRP A 31 1.02 -1.88 4.83
C TRP A 31 2.43 -1.43 5.23
N ASP A 32 3.18 -2.26 5.95
CA ASP A 32 4.55 -1.98 6.36
C ASP A 32 5.61 -2.34 5.30
N CYS A 33 5.18 -2.85 4.13
CA CYS A 33 6.01 -3.31 3.02
C CYS A 33 6.85 -4.56 3.31
N GLU A 34 6.47 -5.35 4.32
CA GLU A 34 6.97 -6.68 4.66
C GLU A 34 5.78 -7.64 4.82
N VAL A 35 5.96 -8.92 4.51
CA VAL A 35 4.97 -9.96 4.85
C VAL A 35 5.47 -10.71 6.08
N GLY A 36 4.86 -10.45 7.22
CA GLY A 36 5.32 -10.92 8.51
C GLY A 36 4.21 -11.14 9.54
N PHE A 37 4.58 -11.04 10.82
CA PHE A 37 3.65 -11.33 11.92
C PHE A 37 2.56 -10.27 12.09
N GLY A 38 2.81 -9.03 11.68
CA GLY A 38 1.78 -7.99 11.66
C GLY A 38 0.62 -8.36 10.77
N ASP A 39 0.91 -8.95 9.60
CA ASP A 39 -0.11 -9.43 8.67
C ASP A 39 -0.87 -10.64 9.20
N VAL A 40 -0.20 -11.55 9.91
CA VAL A 40 -0.88 -12.68 10.57
C VAL A 40 -1.89 -12.18 11.59
N LEU A 41 -1.55 -11.12 12.34
CA LEU A 41 -2.48 -10.50 13.28
C LEU A 41 -3.66 -9.86 12.55
N SER A 42 -3.41 -9.16 11.45
CA SER A 42 -4.44 -8.55 10.60
C SER A 42 -5.38 -9.58 9.96
N LEU A 43 -4.84 -10.72 9.53
CA LEU A 43 -5.62 -11.84 9.00
C LEU A 43 -6.46 -12.50 10.10
N ALA A 44 -5.91 -12.67 11.30
CA ALA A 44 -6.62 -13.24 12.43
C ALA A 44 -7.78 -12.34 12.92
N ASP A 45 -7.62 -11.02 12.88
CA ASP A 45 -8.69 -10.06 13.23
C ASP A 45 -9.90 -10.16 12.29
N GLN A 46 -9.66 -10.56 11.04
CA GLN A 46 -10.67 -10.69 10.00
C GLN A 46 -11.03 -12.15 9.70
N TRP A 47 -10.64 -13.10 10.55
CA TRP A 47 -10.88 -14.51 10.30
C TRP A 47 -12.38 -14.82 10.11
N LEU A 48 -12.72 -15.54 9.03
CA LEU A 48 -14.10 -15.83 8.60
C LEU A 48 -14.94 -14.59 8.24
N ALA A 49 -14.30 -13.44 7.96
CA ALA A 49 -14.99 -12.30 7.37
C ALA A 49 -15.52 -12.67 5.96
N PRO A 50 -16.63 -12.04 5.52
CA PRO A 50 -17.17 -12.29 4.20
C PRO A 50 -16.26 -11.77 3.09
N ALA A 51 -16.60 -12.14 1.86
CA ALA A 51 -15.91 -11.71 0.65
C ALA A 51 -15.70 -10.18 0.58
N GLY A 52 -14.55 -9.78 0.05
CA GLY A 52 -14.16 -8.38 -0.13
C GLY A 52 -13.63 -7.70 1.14
N SER A 53 -13.39 -8.46 2.21
CA SER A 53 -12.59 -7.96 3.35
C SER A 53 -11.13 -7.77 2.94
N PRO A 54 -10.38 -6.85 3.56
CA PRO A 54 -8.95 -6.69 3.28
C PRO A 54 -8.10 -7.97 3.42
N ALA A 55 -8.50 -8.91 4.28
CA ALA A 55 -7.79 -10.17 4.48
C ALA A 55 -8.27 -11.32 3.57
N ASP A 56 -9.24 -11.08 2.68
CA ASP A 56 -9.61 -11.98 1.58
C ASP A 56 -8.62 -11.74 0.43
N ILE A 57 -7.50 -12.43 0.52
CA ILE A 57 -6.33 -12.26 -0.33
C ILE A 57 -6.58 -12.91 -1.70
N VAL A 58 -7.32 -14.01 -1.73
CA VAL A 58 -7.61 -14.78 -2.95
C VAL A 58 -9.04 -15.31 -2.96
N GLY A 59 -9.63 -15.42 -4.14
CA GLY A 59 -10.89 -16.14 -4.33
C GLY A 59 -12.15 -15.29 -4.25
N ASP A 60 -12.13 -14.17 -3.51
CA ASP A 60 -13.33 -13.33 -3.25
C ASP A 60 -14.47 -14.16 -2.64
N ASP A 61 -14.11 -15.11 -1.77
CA ASP A 61 -15.01 -16.04 -1.08
C ASP A 61 -14.96 -15.92 0.45
N GLY A 62 -14.30 -14.88 0.95
CA GLY A 62 -14.14 -14.59 2.37
C GLY A 62 -12.89 -15.21 2.97
N VAL A 63 -12.56 -14.78 4.19
CA VAL A 63 -11.26 -15.10 4.80
C VAL A 63 -11.22 -16.53 5.30
N ASP A 64 -10.37 -17.34 4.69
CA ASP A 64 -10.23 -18.75 5.03
C ASP A 64 -8.77 -19.25 5.04
N MET A 65 -8.62 -20.58 5.07
CA MET A 65 -7.31 -21.21 5.15
C MET A 65 -6.45 -21.01 3.90
N ILE A 66 -7.06 -20.75 2.74
CA ILE A 66 -6.34 -20.45 1.49
C ILE A 66 -5.67 -19.08 1.61
N ASP A 67 -6.34 -18.08 2.18
CA ASP A 67 -5.71 -16.77 2.44
C ASP A 67 -4.52 -16.90 3.38
N PHE A 68 -4.67 -17.66 4.47
CA PHE A 68 -3.56 -17.95 5.37
C PHE A 68 -2.41 -18.66 4.65
N ALA A 69 -2.71 -19.62 3.76
CA ALA A 69 -1.70 -20.30 2.97
C ALA A 69 -0.99 -19.33 1.99
N THR A 70 -1.73 -18.41 1.37
CA THR A 70 -1.16 -17.38 0.49
C THR A 70 -0.28 -16.41 1.26
N LEU A 71 -0.67 -15.99 2.47
CA LEU A 71 0.18 -15.19 3.35
C LEU A 71 1.48 -15.95 3.67
N ALA A 72 1.37 -17.22 4.06
CA ALA A 72 2.53 -18.06 4.39
C ALA A 72 3.46 -18.31 3.18
N GLU A 73 2.92 -18.41 1.96
CA GLU A 73 3.72 -18.54 0.73
C GLU A 73 4.57 -17.29 0.47
N ASN A 74 4.07 -16.11 0.84
CA ASN A 74 4.75 -14.83 0.66
C ASN A 74 5.59 -14.42 1.87
N TRP A 75 5.73 -15.28 2.88
CA TRP A 75 6.41 -14.96 4.13
C TRP A 75 7.82 -14.39 3.95
N GLY A 76 8.09 -13.26 4.62
CA GLY A 76 9.38 -12.57 4.61
C GLY A 76 9.71 -11.83 3.32
N GLN A 77 8.79 -11.79 2.34
CA GLN A 77 8.89 -10.87 1.22
C GLN A 77 8.87 -9.43 1.76
N ARG A 78 9.71 -8.58 1.17
CA ARG A 78 9.80 -7.17 1.57
C ARG A 78 10.23 -6.33 0.39
N ARG A 79 9.71 -5.11 0.30
CA ARG A 79 10.27 -4.09 -0.61
C ARG A 79 11.35 -3.33 0.15
N CYS A 80 12.59 -3.80 0.07
CA CYS A 80 13.71 -3.06 0.64
C CYS A 80 13.74 -1.64 0.03
N PRO A 81 13.80 -0.56 0.83
CA PRO A 81 14.22 0.72 0.29
C PRO A 81 15.60 0.53 -0.35
N ILE A 82 15.78 0.99 -1.59
CA ILE A 82 17.09 0.95 -2.24
C ILE A 82 18.02 1.83 -1.41
N ILE A 83 18.91 1.21 -0.63
CA ILE A 83 19.98 1.91 0.07
C ILE A 83 21.15 2.00 -0.90
N ILE A 84 21.28 3.16 -1.57
CA ILE A 84 22.49 3.49 -2.32
C ILE A 84 23.59 3.82 -1.31
N ASN A 85 24.38 2.82 -0.95
CA ASN A 85 25.51 2.99 -0.04
C ASN A 85 26.82 3.38 -0.76
N GLU A 86 26.82 3.42 -2.09
CA GLU A 86 27.99 3.82 -2.87
C GLU A 86 27.57 4.60 -4.12
N ILE A 87 28.23 5.74 -4.34
CA ILE A 87 28.21 6.46 -5.61
C ILE A 87 29.55 6.19 -6.29
N HIS A 88 29.52 5.50 -7.42
CA HIS A 88 30.71 5.37 -8.27
C HIS A 88 30.75 6.57 -9.22
N TYR A 89 31.66 7.51 -8.94
CA TYR A 89 31.95 8.65 -9.81
C TYR A 89 33.24 8.35 -10.57
N ASP A 90 33.12 8.13 -11.88
CA ASP A 90 34.25 7.95 -12.81
C ASP A 90 34.36 9.19 -13.72
N PRO A 91 35.13 10.22 -13.34
CA PRO A 91 35.35 11.36 -14.20
C PRO A 91 36.33 11.00 -15.31
N ASP A 92 35.81 10.47 -16.42
CA ASP A 92 36.51 10.45 -17.70
C ASP A 92 36.54 11.87 -18.29
N VAL A 93 37.33 12.77 -17.70
CA VAL A 93 37.73 14.02 -18.35
C VAL A 93 39.17 14.35 -17.95
N LYS A 94 40.06 14.28 -18.94
CA LYS A 94 41.45 14.76 -18.86
C LYS A 94 41.52 16.27 -18.74
#